data_AF-A0A1S8Y0Z3-F1
#
_entry.id   AF-A0A1S8Y0Z3-F1
#
_cell.length_a   1.000
_cell.length_b   1.000
_cell.length_c   1.000
_cell.angle_alpha   90.00
_cell.angle_beta   90.00
_cell.angle_gamma   90.00
#
_symmetry.space_group_name_H-M   'P 1'
#
loop_
_entity.id
_entity.type
_entity.pdbx_description
1 polymer ?
#
loop_
_entity_poly.entity_id
_entity_poly.type
_entity_poly.pdbx_seq_one_letter_code
_entity_poly.pdbx_strand_id
1 'polypeptide(L)'
;MPADRLKVDVQGRSLELSNLDKVLYPAAGFTKGEVIDYYTRIAPVLLPHLADRALTRIRYPNGVEDKSFFEKNAPAAQVLRHLRHD
;
A
#
# COMPACT_ATOMS: atom_id res chain seq x y z
N MET A 1 -7.72 -2.23 20.33
CA MET A 1 -6.36 -1.70 20.52
C MET A 1 -6.19 -0.51 19.60
N PRO A 2 -5.80 0.68 20.08
CA PRO A 2 -5.40 1.74 19.17
C PRO A 2 -4.31 1.17 18.27
N ALA A 3 -4.51 1.23 16.95
CA ALA A 3 -3.57 0.66 16.01
C ALA A 3 -2.22 1.36 16.19
N ASP A 4 -1.19 0.61 16.55
CA ASP A 4 0.18 1.13 16.54
C ASP A 4 0.46 1.70 15.16
N ARG A 5 0.83 2.98 15.17
CA ARG A 5 1.09 3.78 13.98
C ARG A 5 2.59 4.01 13.89
N LEU A 6 3.19 3.43 12.85
CA LEU A 6 4.61 3.56 12.58
C LEU A 6 4.82 4.65 11.52
N LYS A 7 5.56 5.70 11.88
CA LYS A 7 6.01 6.70 10.91
C LYS A 7 7.29 6.21 10.24
N VAL A 8 7.33 6.28 8.91
CA VAL A 8 8.49 5.93 8.09
C VAL A 8 8.77 7.04 7.08
N ASP A 9 10.02 7.20 6.68
CA ASP A 9 10.39 8.03 5.54
C ASP A 9 10.77 7.13 4.35
N VAL A 10 10.19 7.41 3.18
CA VAL A 10 10.48 6.68 1.94
C VAL A 10 10.76 7.69 0.84
N GLN A 11 12.04 7.84 0.49
CA GLN A 11 12.51 8.77 -0.54
C GLN A 11 12.02 10.21 -0.28
N GLY A 12 12.16 10.69 0.96
CA GLY A 12 11.75 12.04 1.36
C GLY A 12 10.24 12.22 1.54
N ARG A 13 9.47 11.13 1.53
CA ARG A 13 8.03 11.14 1.82
C ARG A 13 7.78 10.49 3.17
N SER A 14 7.25 11.26 4.11
CA SER A 14 6.77 10.74 5.39
C SER A 14 5.44 10.02 5.20
N LEU A 15 5.40 8.74 5.61
CA LEU A 15 4.23 7.87 5.56
C LEU A 15 3.91 7.37 6.96
N GLU A 16 2.63 7.09 7.20
CA GLU A 16 2.16 6.48 8.44
C GLU A 16 1.55 5.11 8.13
N LEU A 17 2.15 4.07 8.71
CA LEU A 17 1.73 2.69 8.56
C LEU A 17 0.95 2.27 9.80
N SER A 18 -0.03 1.38 9.64
CA SER A 18 -0.87 0.89 10.72
C SER A 18 -1.24 -0.57 10.50
N ASN A 19 -1.61 -1.26 11.59
CA ASN A 19 -2.07 -2.66 11.57
C ASN A 19 -1.05 -3.61 10.90
N LEU A 20 0.24 -3.46 11.22
CA LEU A 20 1.30 -4.24 10.57
C LEU A 20 1.15 -5.74 10.84
N ASP A 21 0.71 -6.12 12.05
CA ASP A 21 0.50 -7.52 12.43
C ASP A 21 -0.80 -8.13 11.88
N LYS A 22 -1.60 -7.36 11.12
CA LYS A 22 -2.84 -7.89 10.53
C LYS A 22 -2.50 -8.96 9.49
N VAL A 23 -2.93 -10.19 9.74
CA VAL A 23 -2.84 -11.29 8.76
C VAL A 23 -3.72 -10.97 7.56
N LEU A 24 -3.12 -10.91 6.36
CA LEU A 24 -3.83 -10.70 5.10
C LEU A 24 -3.95 -11.99 4.28
N TYR A 25 -3.03 -12.94 4.45
CA TYR A 25 -3.06 -14.27 3.81
C TYR A 25 -3.11 -15.38 4.88
N PRO A 26 -4.30 -15.76 5.36
CA PRO A 26 -4.45 -16.71 6.46
C PRO A 26 -3.79 -18.06 6.21
N ALA A 27 -3.88 -18.60 4.99
CA ALA A 27 -3.28 -19.88 4.61
C ALA A 27 -1.75 -19.96 4.85
N ALA A 28 -1.06 -18.82 4.88
CA ALA A 28 0.38 -18.74 5.13
C ALA A 28 0.73 -17.96 6.42
N GLY A 29 -0.25 -17.48 7.17
CA GLY A 29 -0.04 -16.57 8.30
C GLY A 29 0.57 -15.21 7.92
N PHE A 30 0.59 -14.84 6.64
CA PHE A 30 1.36 -13.70 6.14
C PHE A 30 0.66 -12.38 6.42
N THR A 31 1.39 -11.47 7.05
CA THR A 31 0.91 -10.20 7.62
C THR A 31 1.03 -9.03 6.66
N LYS A 32 0.32 -7.94 6.96
CA LYS A 32 0.40 -6.67 6.22
C LYS A 32 1.82 -6.10 6.25
N GLY A 33 2.52 -6.21 7.39
CA GLY A 33 3.91 -5.80 7.52
C GLY A 33 4.82 -6.54 6.55
N GLU A 34 4.67 -7.86 6.45
CA GLU A 34 5.46 -8.68 5.53
C GLU A 34 5.14 -8.41 4.04
N VAL A 35 3.89 -8.08 3.71
CA VAL A 35 3.55 -7.60 2.35
C VAL A 35 4.30 -6.32 2.01
N ILE A 36 4.36 -5.36 2.95
CA ILE A 36 5.08 -4.10 2.76
C ILE A 36 6.59 -4.35 2.63
N ASP A 37 7.14 -5.20 3.50
CA ASP A 37 8.55 -5.61 3.43
C ASP A 37 8.90 -6.24 2.07
N TYR A 38 8.08 -7.19 1.61
CA TYR A 38 8.25 -7.82 0.30
C TYR A 38 8.33 -6.78 -0.83
N TYR A 39 7.34 -5.89 -0.93
CA TYR A 39 7.33 -4.85 -1.97
C TYR A 39 8.51 -3.90 -1.84
N THR A 40 8.97 -3.61 -0.62
CA THR A 40 10.13 -2.75 -0.37
C THR A 40 11.41 -3.40 -0.90
N ARG A 41 11.60 -4.71 -0.67
CA ARG A 41 12.76 -5.47 -1.18
C ARG A 41 12.78 -5.59 -2.70
N ILE A 42 11.61 -5.79 -3.33
CA ILE A 42 11.53 -5.95 -4.79
C ILE A 42 11.35 -4.62 -5.54
N ALA A 43 11.14 -3.50 -4.85
CA ALA A 43 10.90 -2.20 -5.48
C ALA A 43 11.94 -1.80 -6.54
N PRO A 44 13.26 -2.01 -6.36
CA PRO A 44 14.26 -1.63 -7.36
C PRO A 44 14.07 -2.28 -8.73
N VAL A 45 13.52 -3.51 -8.76
CA VAL A 45 13.23 -4.23 -10.00
C VAL A 45 11.78 -4.09 -10.44
N LEU A 46 10.84 -3.94 -9.51
CA LEU A 46 9.42 -3.79 -9.80
C LEU A 46 9.10 -2.41 -10.41
N LEU A 47 9.60 -1.33 -9.80
CA LEU A 47 9.21 0.03 -10.16
C LEU A 47 9.54 0.42 -11.61
N PRO A 48 10.68 0.04 -12.21
CA PRO A 48 10.94 0.30 -13.62
C PRO A 48 9.86 -0.26 -14.57
N HIS A 49 9.24 -1.39 -14.22
CA HIS A 49 8.16 -1.97 -15.03
C HIS A 49 6.82 -1.23 -14.88
N LEU A 50 6.62 -0.54 -13.75
CA LEU A 50 5.39 0.18 -13.43
C LEU A 50 5.46 1.67 -13.77
N ALA A 51 6.65 2.19 -14.08
CA ALA A 51 6.87 3.57 -14.47
C ALA A 51 5.96 3.96 -15.65
N ASP A 52 5.32 5.12 -15.54
CA ASP A 52 4.43 5.70 -16.55
C ASP A 52 3.23 4.83 -16.96
N ARG A 53 2.84 3.86 -16.12
CA ARG A 53 1.65 3.01 -16.34
C ARG A 53 0.56 3.34 -15.33
N ALA A 54 -0.66 3.54 -15.84
CA ALA A 54 -1.84 3.62 -14.99
C ALA A 54 -2.09 2.27 -14.30
N LEU A 55 -2.32 2.30 -12.99
CA LEU A 55 -2.54 1.10 -12.18
C LEU A 55 -3.98 1.04 -11.67
N THR A 56 -4.61 -0.13 -11.81
CA THR A 56 -5.81 -0.48 -11.04
C THR A 56 -5.39 -1.29 -9.83
N ARG A 57 -5.95 -0.97 -8.65
CA ARG A 57 -5.67 -1.71 -7.41
C ARG A 57 -6.84 -2.60 -7.05
N ILE A 58 -6.57 -3.84 -6.70
CA ILE A 58 -7.53 -4.68 -5.97
C ILE A 58 -7.18 -4.58 -4.50
N ARG A 59 -8.15 -4.21 -3.67
CA ARG A 59 -7.92 -3.97 -2.25
C ARG A 59 -8.62 -5.05 -1.43
N TYR A 60 -7.87 -5.59 -0.47
CA TYR A 60 -8.32 -6.58 0.50
C TYR A 60 -8.13 -6.02 1.93
N PRO A 61 -8.94 -5.04 2.38
CA PRO A 61 -8.72 -4.40 3.68
C PRO A 61 -8.78 -5.37 4.85
N ASN A 62 -9.52 -6.48 4.69
CA ASN A 62 -9.76 -7.51 5.69
C ASN A 62 -9.08 -8.85 5.40
N GLY A 63 -8.17 -8.90 4.43
CA GLY A 63 -7.52 -10.14 4.00
C GLY A 63 -8.17 -10.78 2.78
N VAL A 64 -7.49 -11.76 2.20
CA VAL A 64 -7.82 -12.33 0.88
C VAL A 64 -9.06 -13.23 0.86
N GLU A 65 -9.53 -13.66 2.02
CA GLU A 65 -10.73 -14.51 2.17
C GLU A 65 -12.03 -13.69 2.37
N ASP A 66 -11.92 -12.37 2.54
CA ASP A 66 -13.06 -11.46 2.69
C ASP A 66 -13.28 -10.63 1.41
N LYS A 67 -14.30 -9.77 1.42
CA LYS A 67 -14.68 -8.91 0.30
C LYS A 67 -13.53 -8.03 -0.15
N SER A 68 -13.36 -8.01 -1.48
CA SER A 68 -12.42 -7.14 -2.18
C SER A 68 -13.15 -6.07 -2.98
N PHE A 69 -12.43 -5.04 -3.40
CA PHE A 69 -12.94 -4.07 -4.37
C PHE A 69 -11.84 -3.56 -5.29
N PHE A 70 -12.24 -3.16 -6.50
CA PHE A 70 -11.36 -2.51 -7.47
C PHE A 70 -11.36 -0.99 -7.24
N GLU A 71 -10.17 -0.41 -7.18
CA GLU A 71 -9.93 1.03 -7.08
C GLU A 71 -9.16 1.45 -8.33
N LYS A 72 -9.87 2.08 -9.28
CA LYS A 72 -9.32 2.53 -10.57
C LYS A 72 -8.84 3.98 -10.55
N ASN A 73 -9.51 4.82 -9.76
CA ASN A 73 -9.20 6.24 -9.66
C ASN A 73 -8.23 6.48 -8.50
N ALA A 74 -7.35 7.46 -8.64
CA ALA A 74 -6.51 7.91 -7.54
C ALA A 74 -7.38 8.42 -6.38
N PRO A 75 -6.99 8.18 -5.11
CA PRO A 75 -7.70 8.72 -3.96
C PRO A 75 -7.81 10.25 -4.07
N ALA A 76 -8.94 10.82 -3.66
CA ALA A 76 -9.20 12.26 -3.77
C ALA A 76 -8.08 13.13 -3.14
N ALA A 77 -7.52 12.68 -2.01
CA ALA A 77 -6.42 13.36 -1.32
C ALA A 77 -5.08 13.36 -2.09
N GLN A 78 -4.93 12.51 -3.11
CA GLN A 78 -3.74 12.43 -3.97
C GLN A 78 -3.92 13.27 -5.25
N VAL A 79 -5.13 13.32 -5.80
CA VAL A 79 -5.48 14.20 -6.93
C VAL A 79 -5.28 15.67 -6.57
N LEU A 80 -5.74 16.07 -5.38
CA LEU A 80 -5.59 17.44 -4.88
C LEU A 80 -4.13 17.88 -4.63
N ARG A 81 -3.16 16.96 -4.59
CA ARG A 81 -1.73 17.32 -4.47
C ARG A 81 -1.07 17.54 -5.83
N HIS A 82 -1.49 16.79 -6.85
CA HIS A 82 -1.01 17.02 -8.21
C HIS A 82 -1.52 18.33 -8.79
N LEU A 83 -2.74 18.75 -8.43
CA LEU A 83 -3.34 20.04 -8.86
C LEU A 83 -2.80 21.28 -8.12
N ARG A 84 -1.82 21.14 -7.23
CA ARG A 84 -1.24 22.25 -6.44
C ARG A 84 0.22 22.56 -6.81
N HIS A 85 0.75 21.91 -7.84
CA HIS A 85 2.13 22.09 -8.29
C HIS A 85 2.21 22.71 -9.70
N ASP A 86 1.22 23.53 -10.06
CA ASP A 86 1.25 24.41 -11.24
C ASP A 86 1.52 25.86 -10.82
#